data_AF-A0A2D9AQC9-F1
#
_entry.id   AF-A0A2D9AQC9-F1
#
_cell.length_a   1.000
_cell.length_b   1.000
_cell.length_c   1.000
_cell.angle_alpha   90.00
_cell.angle_beta   90.00
_cell.angle_gamma   90.00
#
_symmetry.space_group_name_H-M   'P 1'
#
loop_
_entity.id
_entity.type
_entity.pdbx_description
1 polymer ?
#
loop_
_entity_poly.entity_id
_entity_poly.type
_entity_poly.pdbx_seq_one_letter_code
_entity_poly.pdbx_strand_id
1 'polypeptide(L)'
;MEHRILIIKSINKEIKNKNISIQRKLDLYRMRAFLNLEIEKFNSVISDSNKCLDYLEILNKEKNIPYEIKKIYNNNWISRIFLIRGIAHFRKGNKKEGTNDFIKSIDIYPKIIKEKTYLIEKLPDHIKSTFKYLAALN
;
A
#
# COMPACT_ATOMS: atom_id res chain seq x y z
N MET A 1 13.48 -12.49 -9.47
CA MET A 1 13.21 -12.60 -8.01
C MET A 1 14.38 -12.06 -7.18
N GLU A 2 15.62 -12.46 -7.48
CA GLU A 2 16.84 -12.05 -6.76
C GLU A 2 17.03 -10.53 -6.61
N HIS A 3 16.84 -9.77 -7.70
CA HIS A 3 16.94 -8.31 -7.67
C HIS A 3 16.01 -7.66 -6.63
N ARG A 4 14.78 -8.17 -6.44
CA ARG A 4 13.83 -7.64 -5.45
C ARG A 4 14.30 -7.91 -4.03
N ILE A 5 14.88 -9.08 -3.79
CA ILE A 5 15.42 -9.46 -2.48
C ILE A 5 16.60 -8.56 -2.11
N LEU A 6 17.48 -8.24 -3.06
CA LEU A 6 18.59 -7.30 -2.83
C LEU A 6 18.09 -5.89 -2.47
N ILE A 7 17.08 -5.40 -3.19
CA ILE A 7 16.46 -4.09 -2.88
C ILE A 7 15.82 -4.12 -1.48
N ILE A 8 15.09 -5.18 -1.12
CA ILE A 8 14.51 -5.33 0.22
C ILE A 8 15.61 -5.32 1.30
N LYS A 9 16.74 -6.00 1.08
CA LYS A 9 17.89 -5.96 2.01
C LYS A 9 18.44 -4.54 2.18
N SER A 10 18.57 -3.79 1.08
CA SER A 10 19.00 -2.38 1.13
C SER A 10 18.02 -1.52 1.93
N ILE A 11 16.71 -1.63 1.65
CA ILE A 11 15.65 -0.92 2.39
C ILE A 11 15.69 -1.28 3.88
N ASN A 12 15.92 -2.54 4.23
CA ASN A 12 16.03 -2.98 5.62
C ASN A 12 17.20 -2.31 6.36
N LYS A 13 18.34 -2.10 5.68
CA LYS A 13 19.47 -1.37 6.24
C LYS A 13 19.13 0.10 6.45
N GLU A 14 18.46 0.71 5.48
CA GLU A 14 18.08 2.12 5.53
C GLU A 14 17.03 2.42 6.61
N ILE A 15 15.99 1.59 6.74
CA ILE A 15 14.94 1.74 7.77
C ILE A 15 15.52 1.70 9.19
N LYS A 16 16.63 0.98 9.41
CA LYS A 16 17.31 0.91 10.72
C LYS A 16 18.10 2.17 11.05
N ASN A 17 18.40 3.03 10.07
CA ASN A 17 19.07 4.29 10.30
C ASN A 17 18.15 5.22 11.11
N LYS A 18 18.61 5.73 12.25
CA LYS A 18 17.81 6.61 13.12
C LYS A 18 17.61 8.01 12.53
N ASN A 19 18.45 8.42 11.58
CA ASN A 19 18.51 9.78 11.06
C ASN A 19 17.66 10.03 9.80
N ILE A 20 16.83 9.06 9.38
CA ILE A 20 15.95 9.24 8.21
C ILE A 20 14.66 9.98 8.60
N SER A 21 14.21 10.86 7.71
CA SER A 21 12.98 11.63 7.90
C SER A 21 11.73 10.75 7.91
N ILE A 22 10.62 11.28 8.43
CA ILE A 22 9.31 10.62 8.44
C ILE A 22 8.86 10.30 7.01
N GLN A 23 8.99 11.27 6.09
CA GLN A 23 8.70 11.11 4.67
C GLN A 23 9.48 9.93 4.07
N ARG A 24 10.78 9.85 4.38
CA ARG A 24 11.62 8.77 3.88
C ARG A 24 11.22 7.42 4.46
N LYS A 25 10.91 7.32 5.76
CA LYS A 25 10.40 6.08 6.37
C LYS A 25 9.13 5.61 5.67
N LEU A 26 8.19 6.52 5.48
CA LEU A 26 6.91 6.27 4.83
C LEU A 26 7.10 5.73 3.40
N ASP A 27 7.98 6.35 2.61
CA ASP A 27 8.30 5.87 1.26
C ASP A 27 8.97 4.49 1.26
N LEU A 28 9.92 4.25 2.17
CA LEU A 28 10.61 2.98 2.30
C LEU A 28 9.65 1.85 2.68
N TYR A 29 8.74 2.08 3.64
CA TYR A 29 7.73 1.09 4.01
C TYR A 29 6.77 0.80 2.84
N ARG A 30 6.29 1.81 2.13
CA ARG A 30 5.46 1.58 0.93
C ARG A 30 6.21 0.77 -0.13
N MET A 31 7.46 1.13 -0.42
CA MET A 31 8.29 0.42 -1.40
C MET A 31 8.54 -1.03 -0.99
N ARG A 32 8.84 -1.27 0.30
CA ARG A 32 9.06 -2.61 0.82
C ARG A 32 7.78 -3.44 0.82
N ALA A 33 6.63 -2.87 1.16
CA ALA A 33 5.33 -3.52 1.03
C ALA A 33 5.08 -3.99 -0.40
N PHE A 34 5.33 -3.11 -1.38
CA PHE A 34 5.20 -3.43 -2.80
C PHE A 34 6.11 -4.59 -3.23
N LEU A 35 7.40 -4.52 -2.89
CA LEU A 35 8.35 -5.56 -3.25
C LEU A 35 8.03 -6.90 -2.58
N ASN A 36 7.60 -6.87 -1.31
CA ASN A 36 7.16 -8.05 -0.58
C ASN A 36 5.90 -8.68 -1.19
N LEU A 37 5.01 -7.89 -1.79
CA LEU A 37 3.86 -8.40 -2.52
C LEU A 37 4.30 -9.21 -3.75
N GLU A 38 5.30 -8.72 -4.49
CA GLU A 38 5.87 -9.40 -5.67
C GLU A 38 6.59 -10.73 -5.35
N ILE A 39 6.97 -10.95 -4.08
CA ILE A 39 7.60 -12.19 -3.62
C ILE A 39 6.72 -12.93 -2.60
N GLU A 40 5.43 -12.59 -2.55
CA GLU A 40 4.39 -13.27 -1.76
C GLU A 40 4.67 -13.33 -0.25
N LYS A 41 5.43 -12.37 0.29
CA LYS A 41 5.69 -12.22 1.73
C LYS A 41 4.58 -11.40 2.40
N PHE A 42 3.35 -11.93 2.37
CA PHE A 42 2.13 -11.20 2.77
C PHE A 42 2.15 -10.63 4.20
N ASN A 43 2.74 -11.34 5.17
CA ASN A 43 2.90 -10.80 6.53
C ASN A 43 3.71 -9.50 6.55
N SER A 44 4.79 -9.45 5.78
CA SER A 44 5.63 -8.25 5.64
C SER A 44 4.88 -7.14 4.91
N VAL A 45 4.09 -7.47 3.88
CA VAL A 45 3.22 -6.50 3.19
C VAL A 45 2.27 -5.82 4.17
N ILE A 46 1.59 -6.60 5.01
CA ILE A 46 0.65 -6.09 6.01
C ILE A 46 1.38 -5.20 7.03
N SER A 47 2.51 -5.68 7.59
CA SER A 47 3.30 -4.91 8.57
C SER A 47 3.80 -3.58 8.00
N ASP A 48 4.30 -3.59 6.76
CA ASP A 48 4.83 -2.41 6.10
C ASP A 48 3.72 -1.42 5.73
N SER A 49 2.57 -1.93 5.28
CA SER A 49 1.41 -1.09 4.97
C SER A 49 0.87 -0.40 6.22
N ASN A 50 0.80 -1.11 7.36
CA ASN A 50 0.40 -0.51 8.64
C ASN A 50 1.35 0.61 9.04
N LYS A 51 2.65 0.35 9.09
CA LYS A 51 3.66 1.37 9.42
C LYS A 51 3.58 2.57 8.49
N CYS A 52 3.36 2.33 7.20
CA CYS A 52 3.22 3.39 6.22
C CYS A 52 2.02 4.31 6.53
N LEU A 53 0.87 3.73 6.89
CA LEU A 53 -0.32 4.49 7.30
C LEU A 53 -0.10 5.21 8.65
N ASP A 54 0.58 4.58 9.61
CA ASP A 54 0.90 5.21 10.90
C ASP A 54 1.79 6.45 10.70
N TYR A 55 2.84 6.34 9.87
CA TYR A 55 3.70 7.49 9.55
C TYR A 55 2.96 8.57 8.75
N LEU A 56 2.01 8.18 7.89
CA LEU A 56 1.18 9.13 7.16
C LEU A 56 0.29 9.93 8.12
N GLU A 57 -0.29 9.27 9.13
CA GLU A 57 -1.08 9.93 10.15
C GLU A 57 -0.24 10.91 10.98
N ILE A 58 0.98 10.51 11.38
CA ILE A 58 1.93 11.38 12.08
C ILE A 58 2.25 12.60 11.21
N LEU A 59 2.59 12.39 9.94
CA LEU A 59 2.91 13.46 8.99
C LEU A 59 1.73 14.41 8.78
N ASN A 60 0.50 13.89 8.70
CA ASN A 60 -0.71 14.71 8.52
C ASN A 60 -1.07 15.53 9.77
N LYS A 61 -0.61 15.13 10.96
CA LYS A 61 -0.75 15.91 12.21
C LYS A 61 0.27 17.06 12.31
N GLU A 62 1.28 17.11 11.44
CA GLU A 62 2.23 18.22 11.42
C GLU A 62 1.52 19.51 10.98
N LYS A 63 1.55 20.53 11.85
CA LYS A 63 0.87 21.82 11.63
C LYS A 63 1.26 22.49 10.31
N ASN A 64 2.50 22.32 9.88
CA ASN A 64 3.10 23.02 8.74
C ASN A 64 3.61 22.06 7.67
N ILE A 65 2.87 21.00 7.34
CA ILE A 65 3.22 20.15 6.21
C ILE A 65 3.16 20.95 4.89
N PRO A 66 4.28 21.04 4.13
CA PRO A 66 4.30 21.78 2.87
C PRO A 66 3.28 21.23 1.85
N TYR A 67 2.74 22.11 1.01
CA TYR A 67 1.76 21.74 -0.01
C TYR A 67 2.31 20.70 -1.01
N GLU A 68 3.59 20.82 -1.35
CA GLU A 68 4.31 19.92 -2.23
C GLU A 68 4.32 18.49 -1.68
N ILE A 69 4.48 18.35 -0.36
CA ILE A 69 4.45 17.06 0.33
C ILE A 69 3.04 16.46 0.29
N LYS A 70 2.01 17.26 0.55
CA LYS A 70 0.59 16.83 0.42
C LYS A 70 0.28 16.34 -1.00
N LYS A 71 0.84 16.99 -2.03
CA LYS A 71 0.66 16.59 -3.43
C LYS A 71 1.28 15.22 -3.74
N ILE A 72 2.40 14.88 -3.08
CA ILE A 72 3.03 13.56 -3.19
C ILE A 72 2.14 12.49 -2.54
N TYR A 73 1.70 12.73 -1.31
CA TYR A 73 0.89 11.78 -0.52
C TYR A 73 -0.62 11.99 -0.73
N ASN A 74 -1.02 12.08 -2.00
CA ASN A 74 -2.41 12.31 -2.39
C ASN A 74 -3.28 11.04 -2.29
N ASN A 75 -4.58 11.17 -2.58
CA ASN A 75 -5.55 10.07 -2.53
C ASN A 75 -5.17 8.85 -3.39
N ASN A 76 -4.57 9.05 -4.57
CA ASN A 76 -4.07 7.93 -5.39
C ASN A 76 -2.95 7.18 -4.66
N TRP A 77 -2.03 7.90 -4.05
CA TRP A 77 -0.94 7.29 -3.28
C TRP A 77 -1.47 6.51 -2.06
N ILE A 78 -2.41 7.10 -1.31
CA ILE A 78 -3.00 6.50 -0.12
C ILE A 78 -3.83 5.26 -0.47
N SER A 79 -4.71 5.36 -1.47
CA SER A 79 -5.56 4.24 -1.92
C SER A 79 -4.73 3.02 -2.36
N ARG A 80 -3.55 3.22 -2.95
CA ARG A 80 -2.63 2.12 -3.31
C ARG A 80 -2.17 1.31 -2.09
N ILE A 81 -1.97 1.93 -0.94
CA ILE A 81 -1.53 1.21 0.27
C ILE A 81 -2.64 0.28 0.75
N PHE A 82 -3.86 0.79 0.81
CA PHE A 82 -5.03 -0.03 1.13
C PHE A 82 -5.20 -1.17 0.13
N LEU A 83 -5.07 -0.92 -1.18
CA LEU A 83 -5.16 -1.98 -2.19
C LEU A 83 -4.12 -3.08 -1.97
N ILE A 84 -2.85 -2.71 -1.75
CA ILE A 84 -1.75 -3.66 -1.53
C ILE A 84 -1.96 -4.46 -0.24
N ARG A 85 -2.38 -3.80 0.85
CA ARG A 85 -2.67 -4.47 2.13
C ARG A 85 -3.87 -5.42 2.00
N GLY A 86 -4.91 -5.00 1.28
CA GLY A 86 -6.09 -5.80 0.99
C GLY A 86 -5.77 -7.07 0.23
N ILE A 87 -4.91 -6.99 -0.82
CA ILE A 87 -4.43 -8.18 -1.55
C ILE A 87 -3.73 -9.14 -0.60
N ALA A 88 -2.85 -8.64 0.28
CA ALA A 88 -2.12 -9.47 1.23
C ALA A 88 -3.03 -10.14 2.28
N HIS A 89 -3.99 -9.41 2.84
CA HIS A 89 -5.00 -9.98 3.73
C HIS A 89 -5.82 -11.08 3.04
N PHE A 90 -6.30 -10.80 1.83
CA PHE A 90 -7.09 -11.76 1.07
C PHE A 90 -6.29 -13.04 0.77
N ARG A 91 -5.03 -12.91 0.31
CA ARG A 91 -4.13 -14.04 0.03
C ARG A 91 -3.79 -14.87 1.27
N LYS A 92 -3.86 -14.27 2.46
CA LYS A 92 -3.72 -14.98 3.74
C LYS A 92 -5.01 -15.68 4.22
N GLY A 93 -6.13 -15.49 3.54
CA GLY A 93 -7.44 -15.98 3.99
C GLY A 93 -8.21 -15.01 4.90
N ASN A 94 -7.64 -13.83 5.20
CA ASN A 94 -8.27 -12.78 6.00
C ASN A 94 -9.22 -11.96 5.12
N LYS A 95 -10.30 -12.60 4.65
CA LYS A 95 -11.18 -12.03 3.63
C LYS A 95 -11.88 -10.75 4.10
N LYS A 96 -12.31 -10.67 5.36
CA LYS A 96 -13.02 -9.50 5.91
C LYS A 96 -12.14 -8.27 5.91
N GLU A 97 -10.92 -8.39 6.42
CA GLU A 97 -9.93 -7.31 6.45
C GLU A 97 -9.53 -6.90 5.04
N GLY A 98 -9.34 -7.89 4.15
CA GLY A 98 -9.07 -7.65 2.74
C GLY A 98 -10.16 -6.81 2.08
N THR A 99 -11.43 -7.21 2.22
CA THR A 99 -12.60 -6.49 1.69
C THR A 99 -12.72 -5.07 2.27
N ASN A 100 -12.44 -4.88 3.55
CA ASN A 100 -12.49 -3.56 4.16
C ASN A 100 -11.42 -2.61 3.58
N ASP A 101 -10.20 -3.10 3.40
CA ASP A 101 -9.11 -2.32 2.80
C ASP A 101 -9.43 -1.94 1.36
N PHE A 102 -9.96 -2.90 0.65
CA PHE A 102 -10.47 -2.76 -0.69
C PHE A 102 -11.54 -1.69 -0.86
N ILE A 103 -12.58 -1.69 -0.02
CA ILE A 103 -13.61 -0.65 -0.01
C ILE A 103 -12.97 0.71 0.25
N LYS A 104 -12.14 0.83 1.29
CA LYS A 104 -11.42 2.08 1.61
C LYS A 104 -10.56 2.58 0.44
N SER A 105 -9.90 1.69 -0.29
CA SER A 105 -9.09 2.05 -1.45
C SER A 105 -9.94 2.74 -2.53
N ILE A 106 -11.12 2.17 -2.82
CA ILE A 106 -12.06 2.70 -3.82
C ILE A 106 -12.68 4.00 -3.31
N ASP A 107 -13.11 4.07 -2.06
CA ASP A 107 -13.72 5.28 -1.47
C ASP A 107 -12.76 6.48 -1.51
N ILE A 108 -11.46 6.24 -1.28
CA ILE A 108 -10.43 7.29 -1.33
C ILE A 108 -10.14 7.72 -2.78
N TYR A 109 -10.06 6.76 -3.69
CA TYR A 109 -9.73 7.03 -5.10
C TYR A 109 -10.38 6.00 -6.05
N PRO A 110 -11.60 6.24 -6.55
CA PRO A 110 -12.34 5.26 -7.34
C PRO A 110 -11.62 4.80 -8.62
N LYS A 111 -10.83 5.70 -9.23
CA LYS A 111 -10.03 5.40 -10.44
C LYS A 111 -8.88 4.41 -10.19
N ILE A 112 -8.60 4.04 -8.93
CA ILE A 112 -7.51 3.12 -8.57
C ILE A 112 -7.57 1.79 -9.33
N ILE A 113 -8.77 1.27 -9.56
CA ILE A 113 -9.00 -0.02 -10.22
C ILE A 113 -8.60 0.02 -11.70
N LYS A 114 -8.89 1.15 -12.37
CA LYS A 114 -8.55 1.34 -13.79
C LYS A 114 -7.07 1.63 -13.98
N GLU A 115 -6.45 2.38 -13.07
CA GLU A 115 -5.05 2.82 -13.20
C GLU A 115 -4.01 1.84 -12.66
N LYS A 116 -4.40 0.88 -11.82
CA LYS A 116 -3.49 -0.09 -11.20
C LYS A 116 -3.91 -1.51 -11.57
N THR A 117 -4.26 -1.73 -12.83
CA THR A 117 -4.64 -3.03 -13.39
C THR A 117 -3.68 -4.15 -13.01
N TYR A 118 -2.37 -3.89 -13.05
CA TYR A 118 -1.34 -4.86 -12.66
C TYR A 118 -1.41 -5.33 -11.20
N LEU A 119 -1.98 -4.53 -10.27
CA LEU A 119 -2.27 -4.96 -8.89
C LEU A 119 -3.55 -5.77 -8.84
N ILE A 120 -4.57 -5.37 -9.61
CA ILE A 120 -5.85 -6.08 -9.72
C ILE A 120 -5.67 -7.48 -10.31
N GLU A 121 -4.76 -7.63 -11.26
CA GLU A 121 -4.41 -8.92 -11.87
C GLU A 121 -3.86 -9.94 -10.88
N LYS A 122 -3.30 -9.49 -9.74
CA LYS A 122 -2.82 -10.35 -8.66
C LYS A 122 -3.94 -10.90 -7.78
N LEU A 123 -5.20 -10.51 -7.97
CA LEU A 123 -6.33 -11.09 -7.26
C LEU A 123 -6.77 -12.42 -7.89
N PRO A 124 -7.42 -13.32 -7.15
CA PRO A 124 -8.16 -14.43 -7.77
C PRO A 124 -9.32 -13.90 -8.64
N ASP A 125 -9.69 -14.60 -9.71
CA ASP A 125 -10.66 -14.08 -10.69
C ASP A 125 -12.05 -13.76 -10.11
N HIS A 126 -12.54 -14.59 -9.19
CA HIS A 126 -13.82 -14.34 -8.49
C HIS A 126 -13.78 -13.08 -7.60
N ILE A 127 -12.58 -12.64 -7.20
CA ILE A 127 -12.39 -11.38 -6.49
C ILE A 127 -12.25 -10.22 -7.46
N LYS A 128 -11.54 -10.41 -8.59
CA LYS A 128 -11.45 -9.37 -9.64
C LYS A 128 -12.83 -8.91 -10.09
N SER A 129 -13.77 -9.84 -10.29
CA SER A 129 -15.14 -9.52 -10.71
C SER A 129 -15.87 -8.69 -9.65
N THR A 130 -15.84 -9.12 -8.39
CA THR A 130 -16.42 -8.37 -7.26
C THR A 130 -15.79 -6.97 -7.13
N PHE A 131 -14.48 -6.87 -7.33
CA PHE A 131 -13.73 -5.62 -7.25
C PHE A 131 -14.10 -4.62 -8.34
N LYS A 132 -14.20 -5.11 -9.58
CA LYS A 132 -14.63 -4.28 -10.71
C LYS A 132 -16.07 -3.81 -10.55
N TYR A 133 -16.94 -4.65 -10.00
CA TYR A 133 -18.32 -4.30 -9.72
C TYR A 133 -18.42 -3.16 -8.69
N LEU A 134 -17.76 -3.28 -7.53
CA LEU A 134 -17.77 -2.24 -6.50
C LEU A 134 -17.27 -0.89 -7.02
N ALA A 135 -16.25 -0.89 -7.86
CA ALA A 135 -15.70 0.33 -8.45
C ALA A 135 -16.58 0.94 -9.57
N ALA A 136 -17.58 0.23 -10.06
CA ALA A 136 -18.55 0.74 -11.02
C ALA A 136 -19.78 1.39 -10.35
N LEU A 137 -19.98 1.14 -9.05
CA LEU A 137 -21.07 1.71 -8.26
C LEU A 137 -20.72 3.07 -7.63
N ASN A 138 -19.44 3.40 -7.56
CA ASN A 138 -18.89 4.65 -7.01
C ASN A 138 -18.41 5.58 -8.14
#